data_AF-A0A524J7W4-F1
#
_entry.id   AF-A0A524J7W4-F1
#
_cell.length_a   1.000
_cell.length_b   1.000
_cell.length_c   1.000
_cell.angle_alpha   90.00
_cell.angle_beta   90.00
_cell.angle_gamma   90.00
#
_symmetry.space_group_name_H-M   'P 1'
#
loop_
_entity.id
_entity.type
_entity.pdbx_description
1 polymer ?
#
loop_
_entity_poly.entity_id
_entity_poly.type
_entity_poly.pdbx_seq_one_letter_code
_entity_poly.pdbx_strand_id
1 'polypeptide(L)'
;MTSFESYQSPFSWRYGSPEMRAIWGEKNKRMMWRKLWVTMAEAQTAWKLVTAEQVQDLKDHMHDVDVSRALEIEKKLHHDLMAEIKVFAEQCPLGGG
;
A
#
# COMPACT_ATOMS: atom_id res chain seq x y z
N MET A 1 -12.81 -16.87 7.32
CA MET A 1 -12.82 -17.77 8.49
C MET A 1 -11.38 -18.14 8.81
N THR A 2 -11.03 -18.10 10.08
CA THR A 2 -9.70 -18.48 10.57
C THR A 2 -9.56 -20.01 10.50
N SER A 3 -8.60 -20.53 9.75
CA SER A 3 -8.30 -21.98 9.70
C SER A 3 -7.37 -22.36 10.86
N PHE A 4 -7.65 -23.43 11.61
CA PHE A 4 -6.80 -23.88 12.72
C PHE A 4 -5.80 -24.98 12.32
N GLU A 5 -5.70 -25.28 11.02
CA GLU A 5 -4.81 -26.31 10.47
C GLU A 5 -3.34 -25.85 10.36
N SER A 6 -3.08 -24.53 10.41
CA SER A 6 -1.74 -23.95 10.28
C SER A 6 -1.41 -22.99 11.41
N TYR A 7 -0.10 -22.76 11.62
CA TYR A 7 0.37 -21.83 12.65
C TYR A 7 -0.20 -20.43 12.45
N GLN A 8 -0.70 -19.87 13.54
CA GLN A 8 -1.14 -18.49 13.63
C GLN A 8 -0.66 -17.90 14.94
N SER A 9 -0.23 -16.64 14.90
CA SER A 9 0.03 -15.90 16.12
C SER A 9 -1.28 -15.72 16.90
N PRO A 10 -1.37 -16.07 18.19
CA PRO A 10 -2.59 -15.85 18.97
C PRO A 10 -2.94 -14.35 19.11
N PHE A 11 -1.98 -13.46 18.86
CA PHE A 11 -2.22 -12.01 18.81
C PHE A 11 -3.00 -11.59 17.56
N SER A 12 -3.03 -12.37 16.48
CA SER A 12 -3.79 -12.03 15.27
C SER A 12 -5.28 -12.36 15.36
N TRP A 13 -5.73 -13.11 16.36
CA TRP A 13 -7.16 -13.50 16.47
C TRP A 13 -7.73 -13.54 17.90
N ARG A 14 -6.92 -13.83 18.93
CA ARG A 14 -7.39 -14.00 20.32
C ARG A 14 -7.03 -12.83 21.23
N TYR A 15 -5.74 -12.52 21.36
CA TYR A 15 -5.25 -11.60 22.40
C TYR A 15 -5.03 -10.16 21.93
N GLY A 16 -4.80 -9.95 20.63
CA GLY A 16 -4.65 -8.60 20.09
C GLY A 16 -5.99 -7.90 19.94
N SER A 17 -6.07 -6.63 20.35
CA SER A 17 -7.27 -5.82 20.15
C SER A 17 -7.54 -5.60 18.64
N PRO A 18 -8.79 -5.35 18.23
CA PRO A 18 -9.10 -5.02 16.84
C PRO A 18 -8.24 -3.88 16.28
N GLU A 19 -8.00 -2.84 17.07
CA GLU A 19 -7.23 -1.65 16.69
C GLU A 19 -5.76 -1.99 16.45
N MET A 20 -5.14 -2.75 17.35
CA MET A 20 -3.74 -3.16 17.17
C MET A 20 -3.56 -4.08 15.96
N ARG A 21 -4.52 -4.98 15.72
CA ARG A 21 -4.48 -5.83 14.52
C ARG A 21 -4.62 -5.02 13.23
N ALA A 22 -5.42 -3.96 13.23
CA ALA A 22 -5.55 -3.08 12.08
C ALA A 22 -4.22 -2.35 11.78
N ILE A 23 -3.51 -1.86 12.82
CA ILE A 23 -2.22 -1.19 12.66
C ILE A 23 -1.18 -2.09 11.97
N TRP A 24 -1.10 -3.36 12.38
CA TRP A 24 -0.14 -4.32 11.83
C TRP A 24 -0.65 -5.09 10.60
N GLY A 25 -1.86 -4.79 10.12
CA GLY A 25 -2.43 -5.45 8.95
C GLY A 25 -1.72 -5.07 7.65
N GLU A 26 -1.62 -6.01 6.72
CA GLU A 26 -0.97 -5.81 5.40
C GLU A 26 -1.56 -4.63 4.62
N LYS A 27 -2.89 -4.45 4.67
CA LYS A 27 -3.56 -3.31 4.03
C LYS A 27 -3.08 -1.98 4.63
N ASN A 28 -2.93 -1.91 5.95
CA ASN A 28 -2.46 -0.69 6.62
C ASN A 28 -0.98 -0.42 6.32
N LYS A 29 -0.13 -1.45 6.30
CA LYS A 29 1.27 -1.35 5.89
C LYS A 29 1.42 -0.72 4.50
N ARG A 30 0.70 -1.26 3.51
CA ARG A 30 0.72 -0.78 2.12
C ARG A 30 0.13 0.62 1.96
N MET A 31 -0.97 0.93 2.66
CA MET A 31 -1.52 2.29 2.72
C MET A 31 -0.50 3.28 3.29
N MET A 32 0.27 2.89 4.31
CA MET A 32 1.32 3.74 4.88
C MET A 32 2.45 4.01 3.88
N TRP A 33 2.86 3.02 3.08
CA TRP A 33 3.81 3.24 1.98
C TRP A 33 3.28 4.24 0.96
N ARG A 34 2.03 4.08 0.50
CA ARG A 34 1.38 5.03 -0.41
C ARG A 34 1.33 6.44 0.15
N LYS A 35 0.98 6.57 1.43
CA LYS A 35 1.00 7.87 2.13
C LYS A 35 2.38 8.50 2.11
N LEU A 36 3.44 7.73 2.38
CA LEU A 36 4.82 8.23 2.31
C LEU A 36 5.18 8.70 0.89
N TRP A 37 4.81 7.93 -0.14
CA TRP A 37 5.06 8.32 -1.54
C TRP A 37 4.28 9.56 -1.98
N VAL A 38 3.01 9.67 -1.60
CA VAL A 38 2.20 10.87 -1.82
C VAL A 38 2.83 12.07 -1.15
N THR A 39 3.22 11.97 0.13
CA THR A 39 3.88 13.07 0.85
C THR A 39 5.23 13.44 0.23
N MET A 40 5.98 12.47 -0.27
CA MET A 40 7.21 12.73 -1.02
C MET A 40 6.91 13.50 -2.33
N ALA A 41 5.89 13.07 -3.10
CA ALA A 41 5.48 13.73 -4.32
C ALA A 41 4.97 15.16 -4.06
N GLU A 42 4.20 15.37 -3.00
CA GLU A 42 3.78 16.70 -2.52
C GLU A 42 4.99 17.61 -2.29
N ALA A 43 6.00 17.13 -1.56
CA ALA A 43 7.21 17.91 -1.27
C ALA A 43 8.00 18.25 -2.54
N GLN A 44 7.98 17.38 -3.55
CA GLN A 44 8.65 17.56 -4.84
C GLN A 44 8.00 18.64 -5.72
N THR A 45 6.73 19.00 -5.47
CA THR A 45 6.05 20.08 -6.23
C THR A 45 6.69 21.45 -6.04
N ALA A 46 7.22 21.75 -4.85
CA ALA A 46 7.95 22.99 -4.56
C ALA A 46 9.21 23.15 -5.45
N TRP A 47 9.75 22.03 -5.92
CA TRP A 47 10.92 21.96 -6.79
C TRP A 47 10.55 21.74 -8.25
N LYS A 48 9.25 21.75 -8.60
CA LYS A 48 8.73 21.51 -9.95
C LYS A 48 9.16 20.16 -10.55
N LEU A 49 9.43 19.17 -9.71
CA LEU A 49 9.77 17.81 -10.14
C LEU A 49 8.52 16.96 -10.41
N VAL A 50 7.39 17.34 -9.79
CA VAL A 50 6.08 16.70 -9.94
C VAL A 50 5.02 17.81 -10.05
N THR A 51 3.98 17.63 -10.88
CA THR A 51 2.90 18.62 -11.01
C THR A 51 1.81 18.43 -9.94
N ALA A 52 0.99 19.44 -9.71
CA ALA A 52 -0.11 19.36 -8.74
C ALA A 52 -1.15 18.30 -9.13
N GLU A 53 -1.40 18.15 -10.43
CA GLU A 53 -2.33 17.17 -11.01
C GLU A 53 -1.84 15.73 -10.77
N GLN A 54 -0.54 15.47 -10.94
CA GLN A 54 0.05 14.16 -10.65
C GLN A 54 -0.06 13.80 -9.16
N VAL A 55 0.18 14.77 -8.27
CA VAL A 55 0.00 14.55 -6.83
C VAL A 55 -1.46 14.28 -6.48
N GLN A 56 -2.41 14.99 -7.11
CA GLN A 56 -3.82 14.78 -6.85
C GLN A 56 -4.27 13.37 -7.27
N ASP A 57 -3.82 12.90 -8.44
CA ASP A 57 -4.06 11.53 -8.92
C ASP A 57 -3.56 10.47 -7.93
N LEU A 58 -2.34 10.65 -7.39
CA LEU A 58 -1.81 9.76 -6.34
C LEU A 58 -2.66 9.81 -5.05
N LYS A 59 -3.16 10.98 -4.66
CA LYS A 59 -4.02 11.12 -3.46
C LYS A 59 -5.34 10.41 -3.61
N ASP A 60 -5.97 10.54 -4.76
CA ASP A 60 -7.29 9.97 -5.05
C ASP A 60 -7.26 8.45 -4.95
N HIS A 61 -6.13 7.82 -5.30
CA HIS A 61 -5.95 6.36 -5.27
C HIS A 61 -5.15 5.83 -4.06
N MET A 62 -4.74 6.69 -3.13
CA MET A 62 -3.91 6.29 -1.98
C MET A 62 -4.59 5.22 -1.10
N HIS A 63 -5.91 5.23 -1.02
CA HIS A 63 -6.70 4.29 -0.19
C HIS A 63 -7.14 3.02 -0.93
N ASP A 64 -6.94 2.95 -2.26
CA ASP A 64 -7.35 1.85 -3.14
C ASP A 64 -6.36 0.67 -3.11
N VAL A 65 -5.96 0.24 -1.91
CA VAL A 65 -4.98 -0.84 -1.72
C VAL A 65 -5.56 -2.19 -2.14
N ASP A 66 -5.00 -2.76 -3.21
CA ASP A 66 -5.28 -4.12 -3.68
C ASP A 66 -4.13 -5.09 -3.33
N VAL A 67 -4.25 -5.72 -2.17
CA VAL A 67 -3.26 -6.68 -1.67
C VAL A 67 -3.16 -7.92 -2.57
N SER A 68 -4.29 -8.36 -3.14
CA SER A 68 -4.33 -9.55 -4.00
C SER A 68 -3.53 -9.33 -5.27
N ARG A 69 -3.77 -8.20 -5.95
CA ARG A 69 -3.01 -7.80 -7.15
C ARG A 69 -1.52 -7.66 -6.85
N ALA A 70 -1.18 -7.09 -5.71
CA ALA A 70 0.22 -6.92 -5.36
C ALA A 70 0.92 -8.26 -5.10
N LEU A 71 0.25 -9.24 -4.47
CA LEU A 71 0.79 -10.59 -4.31
C LEU A 71 0.96 -11.32 -5.66
N GLU A 72 0.09 -11.08 -6.65
CA GLU A 72 0.27 -11.61 -8.01
C GLU A 72 1.52 -11.07 -8.69
N ILE A 73 1.78 -9.78 -8.55
CA ILE A 73 2.98 -9.13 -9.10
C ILE A 73 4.22 -9.57 -8.32
N GLU A 74 4.15 -9.63 -6.99
CA GLU A 74 5.24 -10.06 -6.12
C GLU A 74 5.67 -11.49 -6.43
N LYS A 75 4.75 -12.40 -6.76
CA LYS A 75 5.09 -13.77 -7.19
C LYS A 75 6.00 -13.81 -8.43
N LYS A 76 5.93 -12.79 -9.29
CA LYS A 76 6.75 -12.68 -10.51
C LYS A 76 8.05 -11.91 -10.26
N LEU A 77 8.01 -10.88 -9.42
CA LEU A 77 9.14 -9.98 -9.17
C LEU A 77 10.00 -10.39 -7.98
N HIS A 78 9.46 -11.19 -7.08
CA HIS A 78 10.05 -11.55 -5.79
C HIS A 78 10.47 -10.33 -4.95
N HIS A 79 9.70 -9.24 -5.06
CA HIS A 79 9.95 -7.97 -4.36
C HIS A 79 8.63 -7.26 -4.05
N ASP A 80 8.28 -7.21 -2.76
CA ASP A 80 7.00 -6.70 -2.25
C ASP A 80 6.80 -5.20 -2.47
N LEU A 81 7.82 -4.39 -2.16
CA LEU A 81 7.79 -2.94 -2.34
C LEU A 81 7.57 -2.57 -3.81
N MET A 82 8.32 -3.19 -4.72
CA MET A 82 8.17 -2.96 -6.15
C MET A 82 6.84 -3.46 -6.69
N ALA A 83 6.29 -4.53 -6.13
CA ALA A 83 4.95 -4.98 -6.46
C ALA A 83 3.90 -3.94 -6.07
N GLU A 84 3.96 -3.38 -4.86
CA GLU A 84 3.04 -2.32 -4.43
C GLU A 84 3.18 -1.06 -5.30
N ILE A 85 4.42 -0.64 -5.63
CA ILE A 85 4.65 0.50 -6.54
C ILE A 85 3.96 0.27 -7.88
N LYS A 86 4.08 -0.94 -8.46
CA LYS A 86 3.43 -1.25 -9.74
C LYS A 86 1.91 -1.22 -9.64
N VAL A 87 1.33 -1.79 -8.59
CA VAL A 87 -0.13 -1.73 -8.39
C VAL A 87 -0.62 -0.30 -8.24
N PHE A 88 0.09 0.50 -7.43
CA PHE A 88 -0.31 1.89 -7.22
C PHE A 88 -0.16 2.71 -8.50
N ALA A 89 0.92 2.51 -9.26
CA ALA A 89 1.11 3.13 -10.58
C ALA A 89 0.04 2.70 -11.60
N GLU A 90 -0.36 1.42 -11.63
CA GLU A 90 -1.45 0.92 -12.47
C GLU A 90 -2.78 1.65 -12.19
N GLN A 91 -2.97 2.16 -10.97
CA GLN A 91 -4.17 2.89 -10.54
C GLN A 91 -4.07 4.40 -10.79
N CYS A 92 -2.87 4.95 -10.95
CA CYS A 92 -2.61 6.40 -11.05
C CYS A 92 -2.17 6.78 -12.48
N PRO A 93 -3.10 7.06 -13.42
CA PRO A 93 -2.77 7.30 -14.82
C PRO A 93 -1.90 8.54 -15.07
N LEU A 94 -1.86 9.52 -14.17
CA LEU A 94 -1.07 10.74 -14.29
C LEU A 94 0.17 10.73 -13.41
N GLY A 95 0.06 10.20 -12.19
CA GLY A 95 1.12 10.21 -11.17
C GLY A 95 1.93 8.92 -11.07
N GLY A 96 1.53 7.84 -11.74
CA GLY A 96 2.14 6.51 -11.62
C GLY A 96 3.51 6.32 -12.26
N GLY A 97 3.97 7.23 -13.12
CA GLY A 97 5.26 7.16 -13.81
C GLY A 97 5.25 7.78 -15.19
#